data_AF-A0A1D6PG60-F1
#
_entry.id   AF-A0A1D6PG60-F1
#
_cell.length_a   1.000
_cell.length_b   1.000
_cell.length_c   1.000
_cell.angle_alpha   90.00
_cell.angle_beta   90.00
_cell.angle_gamma   90.00
#
_symmetry.space_group_name_H-M   'P 1'
#
loop_
_entity.id
_entity.type
_entity.pdbx_description
1 polymer ?
#
loop_
_entity_poly.entity_id
_entity_poly.type
_entity_poly.pdbx_seq_one_letter_code
_entity_poly.pdbx_strand_id
1 'polypeptide(L)'
;MHFYVLLIHILSWQWPPLVEVAEIRQLPPMLIERYNTAAGEGTALCGIFSDIHRAWATVDNSFFVWHFDKWDGQCQEHNVDEQAICAVGLARAKSGIFIEAIQYLLVLATPVEVRMIMISC
;
A
#
# COMPACT_ATOMS: atom_id res chain seq x y z
N MET A 1 -53.83 -0.22 13.44
CA MET A 1 -53.31 0.42 12.20
C MET A 1 -52.14 1.38 12.45
N HIS A 2 -52.02 2.05 13.61
CA HIS A 2 -50.92 3.01 13.89
C HIS A 2 -49.55 2.38 14.18
N PHE A 3 -49.47 1.17 14.76
CA PHE A 3 -48.18 0.52 15.08
C PHE A 3 -47.43 -0.02 13.85
N TYR A 4 -48.14 -0.47 12.81
CA TYR A 4 -47.52 -0.95 11.57
C TYR A 4 -46.86 0.18 10.77
N VAL A 5 -47.44 1.39 10.80
CA VAL A 5 -46.92 2.57 10.09
C VAL A 5 -45.59 3.02 10.72
N LEU A 6 -45.46 2.97 12.05
CA LEU A 6 -44.21 3.31 12.73
C LEU A 6 -43.10 2.28 12.43
N LEU A 7 -43.45 0.99 12.34
CA LEU A 7 -42.50 -0.08 12.00
C LEU A 7 -42.02 0.03 10.54
N ILE A 8 -42.92 0.35 9.61
CA ILE A 8 -42.57 0.60 8.20
C ILE A 8 -41.69 1.85 8.09
N HIS A 9 -41.96 2.91 8.85
CA HIS A 9 -41.10 4.09 8.91
C HIS A 9 -39.72 3.79 9.47
N ILE A 10 -39.55 2.88 10.44
CA ILE A 10 -38.22 2.50 10.96
C ILE A 10 -37.48 1.60 9.98
N LEU A 11 -38.19 0.70 9.29
CA LEU A 11 -37.62 -0.20 8.28
C LEU A 11 -37.30 0.50 6.95
N SER A 12 -37.87 1.69 6.70
CA SER A 12 -37.57 2.52 5.53
C SER A 12 -36.40 3.48 5.74
N TRP A 13 -35.78 3.50 6.92
CA TRP A 13 -34.58 4.31 7.16
C TRP A 13 -33.36 3.58 6.62
N GLN A 14 -32.99 3.94 5.39
CA GLN A 14 -31.67 3.62 4.86
C GLN A 14 -30.67 4.49 5.63
N TRP A 15 -30.02 3.90 6.64
CA TRP A 15 -28.96 4.57 7.37
C TRP A 15 -27.91 5.05 6.37
N PRO A 16 -27.42 6.29 6.46
CA PRO A 16 -26.31 6.71 5.60
C PRO A 16 -25.14 5.75 5.82
N PRO A 17 -24.41 5.40 4.75
CA PRO A 17 -23.29 4.48 4.90
C PRO A 17 -22.30 5.06 5.90
N LEU A 18 -21.81 4.22 6.83
CA LEU A 18 -20.83 4.63 7.86
C LEU A 18 -19.54 5.20 7.23
N VAL A 19 -19.27 4.81 5.99
CA VAL A 19 -18.12 5.21 5.19
C VAL A 19 -18.58 5.47 3.76
N GLU A 20 -18.29 6.65 3.24
CA GLU A 20 -18.41 6.96 1.82
C GLU A 20 -17.05 6.85 1.14
N VAL A 21 -17.03 6.27 -0.07
CA VAL A 21 -15.81 6.25 -0.89
C VAL A 21 -15.56 7.67 -1.37
N ALA A 22 -14.58 8.35 -0.76
CA ALA A 22 -14.24 9.72 -1.12
C ALA A 22 -13.63 9.81 -2.52
N GLU A 23 -12.76 8.87 -2.88
CA GLU A 23 -12.03 8.88 -4.15
C GLU A 23 -11.59 7.47 -4.56
N ILE A 24 -11.59 7.18 -5.86
CA ILE A 24 -10.99 5.98 -6.45
C ILE A 24 -9.80 6.43 -7.31
N ARG A 25 -8.62 5.89 -7.03
CA ARG A 25 -7.40 6.19 -7.80
C ARG A 25 -6.92 4.98 -8.59
N GLN A 26 -6.43 5.25 -9.79
CA GLN A 26 -5.79 4.23 -10.62
C GLN A 26 -4.39 3.92 -10.09
N LEU A 27 -3.95 2.69 -10.29
CA LEU A 27 -2.57 2.28 -9.99
C LEU A 27 -1.59 2.95 -10.97
N PRO A 28 -0.32 3.15 -10.58
CA PRO A 28 0.72 3.65 -11.47
C PRO A 28 0.84 2.81 -12.76
N PRO A 29 0.93 3.43 -13.96
CA PRO A 29 1.00 2.70 -15.22
C PRO A 29 2.17 1.69 -15.29
N MET A 30 3.34 2.04 -14.76
CA MET A 30 4.52 1.16 -14.71
C MET A 30 4.26 -0.13 -13.92
N LEU A 31 3.53 -0.04 -12.81
CA LEU A 31 3.14 -1.20 -12.02
C LEU A 31 2.20 -2.11 -12.81
N ILE A 32 1.21 -1.52 -13.50
CA ILE A 32 0.25 -2.25 -14.34
C ILE A 32 1.00 -2.97 -15.48
N GLU A 33 1.92 -2.28 -16.15
CA GLU A 33 2.73 -2.85 -17.23
C GLU A 33 3.59 -4.02 -16.75
N ARG A 34 4.25 -3.86 -15.59
CA ARG A 34 5.07 -4.92 -14.99
C ARG A 34 4.26 -6.15 -14.64
N TYR A 35 3.11 -5.95 -13.98
CA TYR A 35 2.20 -7.03 -13.61
C TYR A 35 1.68 -7.79 -14.84
N ASN A 36 1.30 -7.06 -15.89
CA ASN A 36 0.81 -7.67 -17.14
C ASN A 36 1.93 -8.43 -17.89
N THR A 37 3.16 -7.93 -17.85
CA THR A 37 4.33 -8.59 -18.45
C THR A 37 4.64 -9.92 -17.78
N ALA A 38 4.43 -10.03 -16.47
CA ALA A 38 4.52 -11.29 -15.72
C ALA A 38 3.34 -12.25 -16.01
N ALA A 39 2.47 -11.92 -16.97
CA ALA A 39 1.28 -12.68 -17.35
C ALA A 39 0.33 -13.03 -16.17
N GLY A 40 0.44 -12.32 -15.05
CA GLY A 40 -0.28 -12.66 -13.81
C GLY A 40 0.15 -13.96 -13.14
N GLU A 41 1.25 -14.58 -13.58
CA GLU A 41 1.82 -15.80 -12.99
C GLU A 41 2.82 -15.50 -11.87
N GLY A 42 3.31 -14.25 -11.81
CA GLY A 42 4.22 -13.76 -10.78
C GLY A 42 3.58 -13.54 -9.42
N THR A 43 4.39 -13.51 -8.37
CA THR A 43 3.91 -13.20 -7.01
C THR A 43 3.74 -11.69 -6.87
N ALA A 44 2.54 -11.24 -6.48
CA ALA A 44 2.27 -9.83 -6.24
C ALA A 44 1.75 -9.59 -4.82
N LEU A 45 2.31 -8.58 -4.16
CA LEU A 45 1.88 -8.10 -2.84
C LEU A 45 1.58 -6.60 -2.94
N CYS A 46 0.74 -6.08 -2.06
CA CYS A 46 0.50 -4.64 -1.96
C CYS A 46 0.11 -4.23 -0.55
N GLY A 47 0.24 -2.94 -0.27
CA GLY A 47 -0.12 -2.39 1.02
C GLY A 47 0.05 -0.88 1.10
N ILE A 48 -0.18 -0.37 2.30
CA ILE A 48 -0.11 1.06 2.62
C ILE A 48 0.84 1.26 3.80
N PHE A 49 1.73 2.22 3.67
CA PHE A 49 2.51 2.80 4.75
C PHE A 49 1.92 4.16 5.14
N SER A 50 0.93 4.13 6.03
CA SER A 50 0.20 5.32 6.48
C SER A 50 1.11 6.39 7.07
N ASP A 51 2.10 5.98 7.87
CA ASP A 51 3.03 6.86 8.58
C ASP A 51 3.88 7.76 7.68
N ILE A 52 4.08 7.34 6.43
CA ILE A 52 4.85 8.09 5.42
C ILE A 52 4.02 8.43 4.18
N HIS A 53 2.69 8.29 4.25
CA HIS A 53 1.76 8.62 3.17
C HIS A 53 2.10 7.93 1.84
N ARG A 54 2.58 6.67 1.90
CA ARG A 54 2.95 5.89 0.71
C ARG A 54 2.10 4.64 0.55
N ALA A 55 1.71 4.33 -0.68
CA ALA A 55 1.25 3.02 -1.08
C ALA A 55 2.41 2.29 -1.75
N TRP A 56 2.36 0.96 -1.70
CA TRP A 56 3.39 0.13 -2.29
C TRP A 56 2.80 -1.14 -2.90
N ALA A 57 3.55 -1.71 -3.85
CA ALA A 57 3.27 -3.02 -4.43
C ALA A 57 4.57 -3.74 -4.79
N THR A 58 4.51 -5.06 -4.90
CA THR A 58 5.58 -5.87 -5.50
C THR A 58 5.04 -6.68 -6.66
N VAL A 59 5.89 -6.93 -7.65
CA VAL A 59 5.69 -7.92 -8.70
C VAL A 59 7.00 -8.68 -8.82
N ASP A 60 7.02 -9.94 -8.38
CA ASP A 60 8.21 -10.76 -8.23
C ASP A 60 9.29 -10.04 -7.42
N ASN A 61 10.40 -9.66 -8.04
CA ASN A 61 11.54 -9.00 -7.40
C ASN A 61 11.49 -7.45 -7.49
N SER A 62 10.49 -6.90 -8.17
CA SER A 62 10.32 -5.46 -8.34
C SER A 62 9.44 -4.88 -7.23
N PHE A 63 9.93 -3.88 -6.50
CA PHE A 63 9.18 -3.11 -5.50
C PHE A 63 8.81 -1.74 -6.05
N PHE A 64 7.54 -1.35 -5.90
CA PHE A 64 7.00 -0.07 -6.35
C PHE A 64 6.46 0.71 -5.15
N VAL A 65 6.73 2.02 -5.10
CA VAL A 65 6.22 2.92 -4.05
C VAL A 65 5.82 4.28 -4.61
N TRP A 66 4.67 4.79 -4.17
CA TRP A 66 4.12 6.08 -4.62
C TRP A 66 3.30 6.76 -3.52
N HIS A 67 3.05 8.06 -3.67
CA HIS A 67 2.14 8.79 -2.78
C HIS A 67 0.69 8.41 -3.07
N PHE A 68 -0.06 7.95 -2.06
CA PHE A 68 -1.49 7.64 -2.24
C PHE A 68 -2.39 8.86 -2.08
N ASP A 69 -1.94 9.88 -1.33
CA ASP A 69 -2.74 11.06 -0.98
C ASP A 69 -2.62 12.18 -2.01
N LYS A 70 -1.45 12.33 -2.64
CA LYS A 70 -1.20 13.28 -3.71
C LYS A 70 -0.53 12.58 -4.88
N TRP A 71 -1.24 12.45 -6.00
CA TRP A 71 -0.61 11.97 -7.23
C TRP A 71 0.26 13.08 -7.82
N ASP A 72 1.57 12.92 -7.70
CA ASP A 72 2.60 13.80 -8.28
C ASP A 72 3.16 13.24 -9.60
N GLY A 73 2.59 12.14 -10.10
CA GLY A 73 3.09 11.41 -11.26
C GLY A 73 4.33 10.55 -10.96
N GLN A 74 4.79 10.48 -9.71
CA GLN A 74 5.98 9.74 -9.33
C GLN A 74 5.59 8.35 -8.80
N CYS A 75 6.21 7.33 -9.38
CA CYS A 75 6.24 5.98 -8.86
C CYS A 75 7.68 5.51 -8.92
N GLN A 76 8.27 5.22 -7.76
CA GLN A 76 9.63 4.73 -7.68
C GLN A 76 9.63 3.21 -7.79
N GLU A 77 10.49 2.69 -8.64
CA GLU A 77 10.76 1.26 -8.77
C GLU A 77 12.13 0.94 -8.17
N HIS A 78 12.17 -0.10 -7.36
CA HIS A 78 13.39 -0.70 -6.83
C HIS A 78 13.40 -2.18 -7.12
N ASN A 79 14.37 -2.62 -7.92
CA ASN A 79 14.56 -4.05 -8.19
C ASN A 79 15.48 -4.65 -7.13
N VAL A 80 14.95 -5.65 -6.43
CA VAL A 80 15.76 -6.58 -5.64
C VAL A 80 16.36 -7.61 -6.62
N ASP A 81 17.40 -8.34 -6.22
CA ASP A 81 18.12 -9.29 -7.08
C ASP A 81 17.20 -10.43 -7.56
N GLU A 82 17.74 -11.58 -7.96
CA GLU A 82 17.02 -12.61 -8.71
C GLU A 82 15.79 -13.23 -8.02
N GLN A 83 15.58 -12.99 -6.72
CA GLN A 83 14.51 -13.64 -5.96
C GLN A 83 13.29 -12.75 -5.75
N ALA A 84 12.11 -13.36 -5.85
CA ALA A 84 10.85 -12.70 -5.58
C ALA A 84 10.77 -12.21 -4.12
N ILE A 85 10.22 -11.01 -3.94
CA ILE A 85 9.93 -10.43 -2.65
C ILE A 85 8.72 -11.15 -2.07
N CYS A 86 8.90 -11.78 -0.92
CA CYS A 86 7.86 -12.54 -0.23
C CYS A 86 7.26 -11.78 0.97
N ALA A 87 7.94 -10.75 1.48
CA ALA A 87 7.38 -9.85 2.48
C ALA A 87 7.99 -8.45 2.41
N VAL A 88 7.18 -7.47 2.82
CA VAL A 88 7.54 -6.06 2.87
C VAL A 88 7.08 -5.48 4.21
N GLY A 89 7.91 -4.65 4.84
CA GLY A 89 7.56 -3.99 6.10
C GLY A 89 8.20 -2.61 6.24
N LEU A 90 7.58 -1.76 7.06
CA LEU A 90 8.13 -0.48 7.46
C LEU A 90 8.32 -0.49 8.98
N ALA A 91 9.54 -0.22 9.43
CA ALA A 91 9.89 -0.13 10.84
C ALA A 91 10.38 1.28 11.19
N ARG A 92 10.11 1.74 12.41
CA ARG A 92 10.73 2.96 12.96
C ARG A 92 12.22 2.73 13.18
N ALA A 93 13.04 3.71 12.82
CA ALA A 93 14.47 3.68 13.10
C ALA A 93 14.71 3.76 14.62
N LYS A 94 15.70 2.99 15.11
CA LYS A 94 16.07 3.00 16.54
C LYS A 94 16.82 4.29 16.87
N SER A 95 16.38 4.99 17.92
CA SER A 95 17.03 6.21 18.42
C SER A 95 18.50 5.94 18.79
N GLY A 96 19.37 6.88 18.41
CA GLY A 96 20.81 6.81 18.69
C GLY A 96 21.61 5.85 17.79
N ILE A 97 20.98 5.21 16.79
CA ILE A 97 21.67 4.35 15.82
C ILE A 97 21.92 5.07 14.50
N PHE A 98 20.89 5.73 13.96
CA PHE A 98 20.98 6.47 12.70
C PHE A 98 21.02 7.97 12.94
N ILE A 99 21.45 8.72 11.93
CA ILE A 99 21.31 10.18 11.93
C ILE A 99 19.83 10.57 12.01
N GLU A 100 19.52 11.72 12.61
CA GLU A 100 18.15 12.16 12.88
C GLU A 100 17.25 12.21 11.64
N ALA A 101 17.83 12.43 10.46
CA ALA A 101 17.10 12.44 9.19
C ALA A 101 16.48 11.08 8.82
N ILE A 102 17.01 9.96 9.33
CA ILE A 102 16.50 8.62 9.04
C ILE A 102 15.48 8.23 10.12
N GLN A 103 14.21 8.29 9.74
CA GLN A 103 13.10 8.03 10.68
C GLN A 103 12.52 6.61 10.52
N TYR A 104 12.67 6.02 9.34
CA TYR A 104 12.11 4.71 9.02
C TYR A 104 13.10 3.83 8.25
N LEU A 105 12.91 2.52 8.41
CA LEU A 105 13.60 1.46 7.68
C LEU A 105 12.56 0.69 6.87
N LEU A 106 12.71 0.67 5.55
CA LEU A 106 11.99 -0.22 4.66
C LEU A 106 12.68 -1.58 4.69
N VAL A 107 11.92 -2.64 4.95
CA VAL A 107 12.40 -4.03 5.00
C VAL A 107 11.80 -4.77 3.82
N LEU A 108 12.66 -5.34 2.97
CA LEU A 108 12.28 -6.21 1.86
C LEU A 108 12.85 -7.60 2.11
N ALA A 109 12.01 -8.62 2.20
CA ALA A 109 12.43 -10.00 2.40
C ALA A 109 12.20 -10.83 1.14
N THR A 110 13.21 -11.62 0.79
CA THR A 110 13.15 -12.70 -0.19
C THR A 110 13.31 -14.04 0.53
N PRO A 111 13.12 -15.19 -0.13
CA PRO A 111 13.37 -16.50 0.48
C PRO A 111 14.79 -16.72 1.01
N VAL A 112 15.80 -15.97 0.53
CA VAL A 112 17.20 -16.15 0.96
C VAL A 112 17.78 -14.99 1.76
N GLU A 113 17.19 -13.80 1.73
CA GLU A 113 17.76 -12.65 2.42
C GLU A 113 16.73 -11.59 2.83
N VAL A 114 17.16 -10.72 3.73
CA VAL A 114 16.39 -9.56 4.18
C VAL A 114 17.23 -8.31 3.96
N ARG A 115 16.72 -7.39 3.13
CA ARG A 115 17.34 -6.09 2.85
C ARG A 115 16.66 -5.00 3.66
N MET A 116 17.47 -4.08 4.20
CA MET A 116 17.00 -2.87 4.87
C MET A 116 17.44 -1.64 4.10
N ILE A 117 16.48 -0.78 3.76
CA ILE A 117 16.68 0.48 3.06
C ILE A 117 16.27 1.61 4.00
N MET A 118 17.15 2.61 4.15
CA MET A 118 16.90 3.76 5.00
C MET A 118 16.00 4.76 4.27
N ILE A 119 14.95 5.22 4.95
CA ILE A 119 14.03 6.22 4.41
C ILE A 119 14.25 7.53 5.19
N SER A 120 14.69 8.56 4.46
CA SER A 120 14.73 9.94 4.94
C SER A 120 13.48 10.69 4.49
N CYS A 121 12.88 11.45 5.40
CA CYS A 121 11.74 12.32 5.13
C CYS A 121 12.17 13.78 4.97
#